data_AF-A0A4Q2XE18-F1
#
_entry.id   AF-A0A4Q2XE18-F1
#
_cell.length_a   1.000
_cell.length_b   1.000
_cell.length_c   1.000
_cell.angle_alpha   90.00
_cell.angle_beta   90.00
_cell.angle_gamma   90.00
#
_symmetry.space_group_name_H-M   'P 1'
#
loop_
_entity.id
_entity.type
_entity.pdbx_description
1 polymer ?
#
loop_
_entity_poly.entity_id
_entity_poly.type
_entity_poly.pdbx_seq_one_letter_code
_entity_poly.pdbx_strand_id
1 'polypeptide(L)'
;MNADSPFRSRRAWVKQFVLGTAAALTGPRWIGNVLADVGSTPAGAAVLRLKVTDFPALAEPGGSVQMVFNEIMKPFTLNRVSTDRFVTLDSVCTHAGCTVGKFIVANNRMRCPCHGSRYDIEGRV
;
A
#
# COMPACT_ATOMS: atom_id res chain seq x y z
N MET A 1 -62.70 -21.72 13.25
CA MET A 1 -62.08 -22.29 12.02
C MET A 1 -61.87 -21.11 11.07
N ASN A 2 -60.71 -20.76 10.54
CA ASN A 2 -59.41 -21.41 10.43
C ASN A 2 -58.31 -20.34 10.42
N ALA A 3 -57.16 -20.66 10.99
CA ALA A 3 -55.96 -19.86 10.92
C ALA A 3 -55.32 -19.99 9.53
N ASP A 4 -55.20 -18.89 8.80
CA ASP A 4 -54.38 -18.80 7.59
C ASP A 4 -52.89 -18.88 7.98
N SER A 5 -52.31 -20.05 7.80
CA SER A 5 -50.90 -20.32 8.09
C SER A 5 -49.95 -19.65 7.07
N PRO A 6 -48.84 -19.02 7.51
CA PRO A 6 -47.93 -18.22 6.67
C PRO A 6 -46.98 -19.04 5.76
N PHE A 7 -47.24 -20.33 5.58
CA PHE A 7 -46.32 -21.25 4.91
C PHE A 7 -46.75 -21.50 3.46
N ARG A 8 -45.93 -21.05 2.49
CA ARG A 8 -46.11 -21.34 1.06
C ARG A 8 -46.26 -22.85 0.85
N SER A 9 -47.19 -23.26 0.00
CA SER A 9 -47.45 -24.69 -0.27
C SER A 9 -46.17 -25.41 -0.74
N ARG A 10 -46.06 -26.72 -0.45
CA ARG A 10 -44.91 -27.54 -0.86
C ARG A 10 -44.61 -27.41 -2.37
N ARG A 11 -45.66 -27.33 -3.18
CA ARG A 11 -45.58 -27.10 -4.63
C ARG A 11 -44.97 -25.74 -4.97
N ALA A 12 -45.32 -24.69 -4.24
CA ALA A 12 -44.74 -23.36 -4.42
C ALA A 12 -43.25 -23.34 -4.03
N TRP A 13 -42.89 -24.00 -2.94
CA TRP A 13 -41.49 -24.12 -2.51
C TRP A 13 -40.63 -24.84 -3.55
N VAL A 14 -41.10 -25.99 -4.08
CA VAL A 14 -40.38 -26.74 -5.14
C VAL A 14 -40.22 -25.88 -6.39
N LYS A 15 -41.26 -25.16 -6.81
CA LYS A 15 -41.18 -24.27 -7.98
C LYS A 15 -40.16 -23.15 -7.78
N GLN A 16 -40.11 -22.55 -6.60
CA GLN A 16 -39.15 -21.48 -6.29
C GLN A 16 -37.71 -22.01 -6.20
N PHE A 17 -37.53 -23.18 -5.62
CA PHE A 17 -36.22 -23.83 -5.55
C PHE A 17 -35.68 -24.13 -6.95
N VAL A 18 -36.48 -24.78 -7.81
CA VAL A 18 -36.10 -25.10 -9.20
C VAL A 18 -35.80 -23.84 -10.01
N LEU A 19 -36.63 -22.78 -9.88
CA LEU A 19 -36.41 -21.51 -10.58
C LEU A 19 -35.10 -20.83 -10.14
N GLY A 20 -34.80 -20.86 -8.83
CA GLY A 20 -33.58 -20.31 -8.25
C GLY A 20 -32.33 -21.06 -8.69
N THR A 21 -32.35 -22.40 -8.70
CA THR A 21 -31.23 -23.22 -9.17
C THR A 21 -30.96 -23.01 -10.66
N ALA A 22 -32.02 -22.94 -11.49
CA ALA A 22 -31.87 -22.65 -12.91
C ALA A 22 -31.22 -21.27 -13.13
N ALA A 23 -31.71 -20.23 -12.45
CA ALA A 23 -31.14 -18.89 -12.52
C ALA A 23 -29.68 -18.80 -12.01
N ALA A 24 -29.26 -19.67 -11.08
CA ALA A 24 -27.86 -19.72 -10.64
C ALA A 24 -26.93 -20.39 -11.66
N LEU A 25 -27.41 -21.41 -12.38
CA LEU A 25 -26.62 -22.16 -13.36
C LEU A 25 -26.61 -21.52 -14.76
N THR A 26 -27.70 -20.88 -15.16
CA THR A 26 -27.86 -20.23 -16.47
C THR A 26 -27.94 -18.71 -16.38
N GLY A 27 -27.82 -18.19 -15.15
CA GLY A 27 -27.75 -16.76 -14.87
C GLY A 27 -26.65 -16.10 -15.68
N PRO A 28 -26.88 -14.85 -16.09
CA PRO A 28 -26.07 -14.29 -17.13
C PRO A 28 -24.66 -14.04 -16.59
N ARG A 29 -23.66 -14.54 -17.33
CA ARG A 29 -22.24 -14.57 -16.99
C ARG A 29 -21.59 -13.20 -16.76
N TRP A 30 -22.35 -12.11 -16.90
CA TRP A 30 -21.92 -10.74 -16.63
C TRP A 30 -21.94 -10.37 -15.14
N ILE A 31 -22.50 -11.22 -14.26
CA ILE A 31 -22.08 -11.25 -12.85
C ILE A 31 -20.77 -12.07 -12.74
N GLY A 32 -19.84 -11.77 -13.65
CA GLY A 32 -18.47 -12.27 -13.61
C GLY A 32 -17.69 -11.51 -12.54
N ASN A 33 -16.63 -12.13 -12.03
CA ASN A 33 -15.79 -11.57 -10.98
C ASN A 33 -15.39 -10.12 -11.28
N VAL A 34 -15.97 -9.15 -10.54
CA VAL A 34 -15.57 -7.73 -10.53
C VAL A 34 -14.15 -7.54 -9.94
N LEU A 35 -13.47 -8.63 -9.59
CA LEU A 35 -12.12 -8.63 -9.03
C LEU A 35 -10.99 -8.73 -10.07
N ALA A 36 -11.31 -8.91 -11.36
CA ALA A 36 -10.32 -9.33 -12.35
C ALA A 36 -9.56 -8.20 -13.07
N ASP A 37 -9.92 -6.93 -12.89
CA ASP A 37 -9.27 -5.82 -13.62
C ASP A 37 -8.43 -4.91 -12.72
N VAL A 38 -7.77 -5.50 -11.73
CA VAL A 38 -6.63 -4.86 -11.04
C VAL A 38 -5.37 -5.60 -11.49
N GLY A 39 -4.99 -5.39 -12.75
CA GLY A 39 -3.67 -5.75 -13.23
C GLY A 39 -2.67 -4.71 -12.78
N SER A 40 -1.68 -5.08 -11.96
CA SER A 40 -0.52 -4.23 -11.75
C SER A 40 0.18 -4.03 -13.09
N THR A 41 0.09 -2.83 -13.68
CA THR A 41 0.90 -2.47 -14.84
C THR A 41 2.36 -2.68 -14.44
N PRO A 42 3.18 -3.40 -15.24
CA PRO A 42 4.60 -3.52 -14.95
C PRO A 42 5.16 -2.10 -14.87
N ALA A 43 5.74 -1.74 -13.72
CA ALA A 43 6.41 -0.47 -13.58
C ALA A 43 7.58 -0.44 -14.58
N GLY A 44 7.42 0.29 -15.68
CA GLY A 44 8.56 0.72 -16.47
C GLY A 44 9.49 1.52 -15.55
N ALA A 45 10.81 1.32 -15.67
CA ALA A 45 11.78 2.02 -14.84
C ALA A 45 11.66 3.54 -15.05
N ALA A 46 10.97 4.22 -14.13
CA ALA A 46 10.89 5.67 -14.10
C ALA A 46 12.16 6.22 -13.45
N VAL A 47 12.87 7.11 -14.15
CA VAL A 47 14.09 7.74 -13.64
C VAL A 47 13.75 9.12 -13.08
N LEU A 48 13.84 9.28 -11.76
CA LEU A 48 13.81 10.59 -11.11
C LEU A 48 15.22 11.21 -11.15
N ARG A 49 15.34 12.39 -11.79
CA ARG A 49 16.57 13.19 -11.77
C ARG A 49 16.42 14.31 -10.75
N LEU A 50 17.36 14.38 -9.80
CA LEU A 50 17.41 15.40 -8.77
C LEU A 50 18.71 16.18 -8.90
N LYS A 51 18.64 17.51 -8.76
CA LYS A 51 19.83 18.34 -8.67
C LYS A 51 20.12 18.59 -7.18
N VAL A 52 21.28 18.13 -6.71
CA VAL A 52 21.64 18.21 -5.27
C VAL A 52 21.63 19.65 -4.75
N THR A 53 21.97 20.62 -5.60
CA THR A 53 21.95 22.05 -5.25
C THR A 53 20.58 22.57 -4.83
N ASP A 54 19.50 21.90 -5.24
CA ASP A 54 18.13 22.30 -4.91
C ASP A 54 17.74 21.84 -3.50
N PHE A 55 18.60 21.04 -2.86
CA PHE A 55 18.40 20.48 -1.53
C PHE A 55 19.56 20.87 -0.60
N PRO A 56 19.49 22.03 0.08
CA PRO A 56 20.54 22.48 1.00
C PRO A 56 20.83 21.47 2.11
N ALA A 57 19.82 20.70 2.53
CA ALA A 57 19.97 19.63 3.51
C ALA A 57 20.90 18.49 3.05
N LEU A 58 21.22 18.39 1.76
CA LEU A 58 22.15 17.40 1.19
C LEU A 58 23.53 18.00 0.87
N ALA A 59 23.80 19.25 1.25
CA ALA A 59 25.08 19.90 0.96
C ALA A 59 26.26 19.21 1.64
N GLU A 60 26.04 18.61 2.82
CA GLU A 60 27.07 17.98 3.65
C GLU A 60 26.74 16.52 3.99
N PRO A 61 27.75 15.66 4.25
CA PRO A 61 27.51 14.30 4.75
C PRO A 61 26.68 14.31 6.03
N GLY A 62 25.79 13.33 6.19
CA GLY A 62 24.76 13.31 7.23
C GLY A 62 23.47 14.04 6.82
N GLY A 63 23.47 14.71 5.66
CA GLY A 63 22.29 15.32 5.08
C GLY A 63 21.19 14.32 4.74
N SER A 64 19.93 14.69 4.98
CA SER A 64 18.77 13.81 4.77
C SER A 64 17.55 14.59 4.32
N VAL A 65 16.92 14.12 3.24
CA VAL A 65 15.64 14.62 2.76
C VAL A 65 14.66 13.47 2.60
N GLN A 66 13.38 13.73 2.85
CA GLN A 66 12.30 12.79 2.64
C GLN A 66 11.38 13.42 1.61
N MET A 67 11.01 12.64 0.61
CA MET A 67 10.26 13.06 -0.54
C MET A 67 9.10 12.10 -0.78
N VAL A 68 8.07 12.60 -1.43
CA VAL A 68 6.87 11.87 -1.80
C VAL A 68 6.67 12.07 -3.30
N PHE A 69 6.46 11.00 -4.05
CA PHE A 69 6.21 11.07 -5.50
C PHE A 69 4.78 11.52 -5.81
N ASN A 70 3.81 11.00 -5.08
CA ASN A 70 2.39 11.35 -5.18
C ASN A 70 1.68 10.96 -3.86
N GLU A 71 0.41 11.33 -3.70
CA GLU A 71 -0.35 11.07 -2.47
C GLU A 71 -0.61 9.57 -2.19
N ILE A 72 -0.35 8.69 -3.16
CA ILE A 72 -0.63 7.26 -3.09
C ILE A 72 0.63 6.47 -2.66
N MET A 73 1.81 6.93 -3.09
CA MET A 73 3.09 6.27 -2.87
C MET A 73 3.64 6.62 -1.49
N LYS A 74 4.21 5.61 -0.82
CA LYS A 74 4.92 5.85 0.43
C LYS A 74 6.15 6.74 0.19
N PRO A 75 6.51 7.59 1.16
CA PRO A 75 7.69 8.42 1.06
C PRO A 75 8.97 7.59 0.93
N PHE A 76 9.97 8.17 0.29
CA PHE A 76 11.34 7.66 0.27
C PHE A 76 12.28 8.72 0.87
N THR A 77 13.37 8.24 1.45
CA THR A 77 14.40 9.07 2.08
C THR A 77 15.68 8.99 1.27
N LEU A 78 16.29 10.14 1.02
CA LEU A 78 17.57 10.28 0.36
C LEU A 78 18.56 10.82 1.39
N ASN A 79 19.59 10.03 1.70
CA ASN A 79 20.64 10.37 2.63
C ASN A 79 21.96 10.59 1.89
N ARG A 80 22.74 11.61 2.29
CA ARG A 80 24.13 11.78 1.88
C ARG A 80 25.03 11.12 2.93
N VAL A 81 25.57 9.95 2.60
CA VAL A 81 26.39 9.15 3.52
C VAL A 81 27.82 9.66 3.58
N SER A 82 28.37 10.06 2.44
CA SER A 82 29.69 10.69 2.33
C SER A 82 29.70 11.69 1.19
N THR A 83 30.85 12.32 0.91
CA THR A 83 30.98 13.35 -0.12
C THR A 83 30.43 12.92 -1.47
N ASP A 84 30.72 11.68 -1.89
CA ASP A 84 30.37 11.18 -3.22
C ASP A 84 29.34 10.05 -3.18
N ARG A 85 28.70 9.84 -2.02
CA ARG A 85 27.78 8.72 -1.83
C ARG A 85 26.43 9.15 -1.27
N PHE A 86 25.41 8.76 -1.99
CA PHE A 86 24.01 8.89 -1.61
C PHE A 86 23.36 7.52 -1.50
N VAL A 87 22.39 7.39 -0.62
CA VAL A 87 21.56 6.19 -0.47
C VAL A 87 20.09 6.62 -0.46
N THR A 88 19.31 5.97 -1.31
CA THR A 88 17.85 6.08 -1.32
C THR A 88 17.24 4.89 -0.60
N LEU A 89 16.33 5.16 0.32
CA LEU A 89 15.66 4.17 1.15
C LEU A 89 14.15 4.34 1.05
N ASP A 90 13.41 3.25 1.01
CA ASP A 90 11.99 3.28 1.31
C ASP A 90 11.82 3.77 2.75
N SER A 91 10.98 4.80 2.97
CA SER A 91 10.75 5.31 4.34
C SER A 91 9.74 4.44 5.07
N VAL A 92 9.74 3.14 4.82
CA VAL A 92 8.78 2.17 5.30
C VAL A 92 9.45 1.30 6.35
N CYS A 93 8.94 1.39 7.57
CA CYS A 93 9.45 0.62 8.68
C CYS A 93 9.22 -0.88 8.42
N THR A 94 10.30 -1.66 8.48
CA THR A 94 10.25 -3.12 8.27
C THR A 94 9.50 -3.87 9.38
N HIS A 95 9.18 -3.19 10.49
CA HIS A 95 8.36 -3.76 11.56
C HIS A 95 6.87 -3.82 11.18
N ALA A 96 6.22 -2.66 11.03
CA ALA A 96 4.76 -2.56 10.86
C ALA A 96 4.35 -1.56 9.76
N GLY A 97 5.27 -1.17 8.87
CA GLY A 97 4.94 -0.35 7.70
C GLY A 97 4.71 1.15 7.96
N CYS A 98 4.93 1.62 9.19
CA CYS A 98 4.92 3.04 9.53
C CYS A 98 5.97 3.84 8.76
N THR A 99 5.72 5.13 8.55
CA THR A 99 6.73 6.02 7.96
C THR A 99 7.89 6.25 8.93
N VAL A 100 9.11 5.96 8.49
CA VAL A 100 10.35 6.26 9.22
C VAL A 100 10.72 7.72 8.99
N GLY A 101 11.15 8.44 10.04
CA GLY A 101 11.60 9.83 9.92
C GLY A 101 12.96 9.95 9.22
N LYS A 102 13.32 11.18 8.84
CA LYS A 102 14.63 11.53 8.27
C LYS A 102 15.78 11.19 9.22
N PHE A 103 16.99 11.09 8.68
CA PHE A 103 18.18 10.87 9.48
C PHE A 103 18.49 12.13 10.30
N ILE A 104 18.70 11.95 11.61
CA ILE A 104 19.02 13.03 12.54
C ILE A 104 20.47 12.87 12.98
N VAL A 105 21.34 13.76 12.51
CA VAL A 105 22.79 13.75 12.81
C VAL A 105 23.04 13.73 14.32
N ALA A 106 22.33 14.56 15.09
CA ALA A 106 22.48 14.63 16.55
C ALA A 106 22.23 13.29 17.27
N ASN A 107 21.44 12.40 16.67
CA ASN A 107 21.11 11.09 17.22
C ASN A 107 21.79 9.93 16.47
N ASN A 108 22.52 10.22 15.40
CA ASN A 108 23.10 9.27 14.45
C ASN A 108 22.13 8.15 14.01
N ARG A 109 20.86 8.49 13.78
CA ARG A 109 19.82 7.51 13.42
C ARG A 109 18.60 8.14 12.77
N MET A 110 17.91 7.33 11.97
CA MET A 110 16.50 7.49 11.65
C MET A 110 15.66 6.77 12.70
N ARG A 111 14.50 7.33 13.08
CA ARG A 111 13.62 6.73 14.09
C ARG A 111 12.21 6.56 13.53
N CYS A 112 11.65 5.37 13.72
CA CYS A 112 10.22 5.14 13.53
C CYS A 112 9.45 5.62 14.78
N PRO A 113 8.46 6.52 14.63
CA PRO A 113 7.71 7.06 15.77
C PRO A 113 6.75 6.04 16.40
N CYS A 114 6.34 5.00 15.68
CA CYS A 114 5.34 4.05 16.16
C CYS A 114 5.82 3.22 17.37
N HIS A 115 6.96 2.55 17.24
CA HIS A 115 7.50 1.66 18.29
C HIS A 115 8.99 1.89 18.56
N GLY A 116 9.58 2.92 17.94
CA GLY A 116 10.95 3.31 18.23
C GLY A 116 12.03 2.52 17.50
N SER A 117 11.71 1.73 16.46
CA SER A 117 12.72 1.13 15.57
C SER A 117 13.72 2.20 15.12
N ARG A 118 15.00 1.86 15.18
CA ARG A 118 16.11 2.75 14.83
C ARG A 118 16.80 2.18 13.61
N TYR A 119 17.21 3.06 12.72
CA TYR A 119 17.94 2.69 11.52
C TYR A 119 19.18 3.56 11.40
N ASP A 120 20.30 2.99 10.97
CA ASP A 120 21.50 3.76 10.59
C ASP A 120 21.24 4.61 9.33
N ILE A 121 22.21 5.42 8.90
CA ILE A 121 22.06 6.28 7.72
C ILE A 121 21.86 5.50 6.40
N GLU A 122 22.16 4.20 6.40
CA GLU A 122 22.05 3.29 5.26
C GLU A 122 20.83 2.35 5.37
N GLY A 123 20.00 2.51 6.42
CA GLY A 123 18.76 1.76 6.60
C GLY A 123 18.90 0.41 7.32
N ARG A 124 20.03 0.12 7.98
CA ARG A 124 20.17 -1.09 8.82
C ARG A 124 19.56 -0.85 10.20
N VAL A 125 18.85 -1.86 10.73
CA VAL A 125 18.23 -1.86 12.08
C VAL A 125 19.22 -2.23 13.17
#